data_AF-A0A379EEU4-F1
#
_entry.id   AF-A0A379EEU4-F1
#
_cell.length_a   1.000
_cell.length_b   1.000
_cell.length_c   1.000
_cell.angle_alpha   90.00
_cell.angle_beta   90.00
_cell.angle_gamma   90.00
#
_symmetry.space_group_name_H-M   'P 1'
#
loop_
_entity.id
_entity.type
_entity.pdbx_description
1 polymer ?
#
loop_
_entity_poly.entity_id
_entity_poly.type
_entity_poly.pdbx_seq_one_letter_code
_entity_poly.pdbx_strand_id
1 'polypeptide(L)'
;MARSTFKTLFYINRSKQKKNGKCPIMGRITIDGQQVQYSLGLDINPSNWDAKHGRCKGNTDDIREINRLLAEKEKQVQTKYQEWIWQKGYVSAELLKSLLTEDSNRNGILIEEANLFIEEKRPCVGLTVAKSTFANYIYAKQLIEAYLKDRLDITDIRYSQLDYGFIEGLDFYLKSQRKLSLATIQIVIIFLRKLIGIGQQKKYIRIDPFVEYKAELPQRTRRYLTTEELQRVLQTPIIDKQFERARQLFLFCAFTGLARVDMQRLTPKHIHRYEDGTLEIRIKRQKTDVEAIIPLLPIAR
;
A
#
# COMPACT_ATOMS: atom_id res chain seq x y z
N MET A 1 15.20 -35.60 -22.49
CA MET A 1 14.47 -34.39 -22.07
C MET A 1 13.09 -34.47 -22.70
N ALA A 2 12.03 -34.60 -21.90
CA ALA A 2 10.66 -34.66 -22.43
C ALA A 2 10.32 -33.31 -23.06
N ARG A 3 9.98 -33.28 -24.35
CA ARG A 3 9.45 -32.08 -25.01
C ARG A 3 8.10 -31.77 -24.38
N SER A 4 7.99 -30.66 -23.65
CA SER A 4 6.69 -30.19 -23.17
C SER A 4 5.78 -29.93 -24.38
N THR A 5 4.58 -30.49 -24.35
CA THR A 5 3.61 -30.39 -25.45
C THR A 5 2.71 -29.19 -25.23
N PHE A 6 3.00 -28.06 -25.88
CA PHE A 6 2.17 -26.86 -25.84
C PHE A 6 1.29 -26.75 -27.09
N LYS A 7 -0.02 -26.61 -26.89
CA LYS A 7 -0.98 -26.33 -27.97
C LYS A 7 -2.02 -25.31 -27.51
N THR A 8 -2.30 -24.33 -28.36
CA THR A 8 -3.45 -23.44 -28.20
C THR A 8 -4.42 -23.61 -29.36
N LEU A 9 -5.71 -23.46 -29.10
CA LEU A 9 -6.73 -23.41 -30.14
C LEU A 9 -7.90 -22.52 -29.72
N PHE A 10 -8.62 -22.01 -30.71
CA PHE A 10 -9.88 -21.31 -30.51
C PHE A 10 -11.04 -22.15 -31.02
N TYR A 11 -12.18 -22.07 -30.35
CA TYR A 11 -13.41 -22.75 -30.74
C TYR A 11 -14.62 -21.97 -30.24
N ILE A 12 -15.79 -22.19 -30.84
CA ILE A 12 -17.05 -21.64 -30.33
C ILE A 12 -17.73 -22.63 -29.39
N ASN A 13 -18.27 -22.14 -28.28
CA ASN A 13 -19.05 -22.98 -27.38
C ASN A 13 -20.53 -22.99 -27.77
N ARG A 14 -20.93 -24.02 -28.54
CA ARG A 14 -22.31 -24.18 -29.03
C ARG A 14 -23.34 -24.45 -27.93
N SER A 15 -22.93 -25.01 -26.78
CA SER A 15 -23.88 -25.22 -25.66
C SER A 15 -24.23 -23.94 -24.91
N LYS A 16 -23.52 -22.83 -25.18
CA LYS A 16 -23.75 -21.51 -24.59
C LYS A 16 -24.25 -20.50 -25.62
N GLN A 17 -25.09 -20.93 -26.56
CA GLN A 17 -25.70 -20.03 -27.55
C GLN A 17 -26.57 -18.98 -26.84
N LYS A 18 -26.36 -17.71 -27.16
CA LYS A 18 -27.12 -16.59 -26.60
C LYS A 18 -28.47 -16.45 -27.31
N LYS A 19 -29.41 -15.71 -26.71
CA LYS A 19 -30.74 -15.42 -27.28
C LYS A 19 -30.68 -14.78 -28.68
N ASN A 20 -29.58 -14.09 -29.01
CA ASN A 20 -29.34 -13.48 -30.32
C ASN A 20 -28.74 -14.46 -31.37
N GLY A 21 -28.68 -15.75 -31.06
CA GLY A 21 -28.17 -16.79 -31.96
C GLY A 21 -26.63 -16.89 -32.05
N LYS A 22 -25.88 -15.98 -31.42
CA LYS A 22 -24.40 -16.01 -31.41
C LYS A 22 -23.86 -16.95 -30.33
N CYS A 23 -22.70 -17.54 -30.60
CA CYS A 23 -21.98 -18.40 -29.66
C CYS A 23 -20.69 -17.70 -29.20
N PRO A 24 -20.32 -17.83 -27.91
CA PRO A 24 -19.08 -17.26 -27.40
C PRO A 24 -17.87 -18.00 -27.97
N ILE A 25 -16.85 -17.23 -28.32
CA ILE A 25 -15.54 -17.74 -28.74
C ILE A 25 -14.71 -18.01 -27.48
N MET A 26 -14.15 -19.21 -27.41
CA MET A 26 -13.37 -19.74 -26.31
C MET A 26 -11.93 -20.01 -26.77
N GLY A 27 -10.97 -19.75 -25.89
CA GLY A 27 -9.60 -20.22 -26.01
C GLY A 27 -9.38 -21.49 -25.18
N ARG A 28 -8.56 -22.41 -25.71
CA ARG A 28 -8.11 -23.60 -24.99
C ARG A 28 -6.59 -23.66 -25.03
N ILE A 29 -6.00 -23.93 -23.87
CA ILE A 29 -4.58 -24.18 -23.70
C ILE A 29 -4.42 -25.63 -23.28
N THR A 30 -3.48 -26.33 -23.90
CA THR A 30 -3.09 -27.70 -23.56
C THR A 30 -1.59 -27.72 -23.31
N ILE A 31 -1.20 -28.14 -22.11
CA ILE A 31 0.20 -28.34 -21.72
C ILE A 31 0.31 -29.71 -21.07
N ASP A 32 1.12 -30.59 -21.65
CA ASP A 32 1.43 -31.92 -21.09
C ASP A 32 0.17 -32.74 -20.74
N GLY A 33 -0.81 -32.69 -21.65
CA GLY A 33 -2.09 -33.39 -21.54
C GLY A 33 -3.15 -32.67 -20.69
N GLN A 34 -2.78 -31.68 -19.87
CA GLN A 34 -3.74 -30.88 -19.09
C GLN A 34 -4.35 -29.77 -19.94
N GLN A 35 -5.68 -29.64 -19.88
CA GLN A 35 -6.43 -28.70 -20.71
C GLN A 35 -7.18 -27.68 -19.86
N VAL A 36 -7.00 -26.39 -20.17
CA VAL A 36 -7.80 -25.31 -19.60
C VAL A 36 -8.49 -24.50 -20.66
N GLN A 37 -9.68 -24.01 -20.33
CA GLN A 37 -10.51 -23.19 -21.21
C GLN A 37 -10.73 -21.80 -20.59
N TYR A 38 -10.75 -20.76 -21.43
CA TYR A 38 -11.05 -19.39 -21.04
C TYR A 38 -11.92 -18.69 -22.09
N SER A 39 -12.72 -17.73 -21.66
CA SER A 39 -13.56 -16.92 -22.57
C SER A 39 -12.74 -15.77 -23.14
N LEU A 40 -12.94 -15.46 -24.42
CA LEU A 40 -12.36 -14.26 -25.05
C LEU A 40 -13.28 -13.03 -24.94
N GLY A 41 -14.51 -13.20 -24.44
CA GLY A 41 -15.50 -12.13 -24.38
C GLY A 41 -16.11 -11.74 -25.73
N LEU A 42 -15.76 -12.46 -26.81
CA LEU A 42 -16.27 -12.26 -28.16
C LEU A 42 -17.34 -13.30 -28.48
N ASP A 43 -18.33 -12.94 -29.30
CA ASP A 43 -19.35 -13.85 -29.81
C ASP A 43 -19.45 -13.79 -31.33
N ILE A 44 -19.73 -14.93 -31.96
CA ILE A 44 -19.88 -15.03 -33.42
C ILE A 44 -21.05 -15.92 -33.79
N ASN A 45 -21.68 -15.68 -34.94
CA ASN A 45 -22.65 -16.60 -35.50
C ASN A 45 -21.95 -17.93 -35.84
N PRO A 46 -22.46 -19.10 -35.41
CA PRO A 46 -21.89 -20.40 -35.77
C PRO A 46 -21.69 -20.61 -37.28
N SER A 47 -22.55 -20.01 -38.11
CA SER A 47 -22.42 -20.07 -39.57
C SER A 47 -21.18 -19.37 -40.10
N ASN A 48 -20.58 -18.44 -39.34
CA ASN A 48 -19.40 -17.66 -39.70
C ASN A 48 -18.13 -18.17 -38.98
N TRP A 49 -18.16 -19.37 -38.39
CA TRP A 49 -16.99 -19.99 -37.78
C TRP A 49 -16.41 -21.10 -38.65
N ASP A 50 -15.09 -21.12 -38.81
CA ASP A 50 -14.31 -22.21 -39.38
C ASP A 50 -13.70 -23.03 -38.23
N ALA A 51 -14.25 -24.22 -37.99
CA ALA A 51 -13.81 -25.10 -36.92
C ALA A 51 -12.44 -25.75 -37.20
N LYS A 52 -12.03 -25.86 -38.46
CA LYS A 52 -10.74 -26.47 -38.85
C LYS A 52 -9.60 -25.52 -38.54
N HIS A 53 -9.76 -24.24 -38.87
CA HIS A 53 -8.73 -23.22 -38.65
C HIS A 53 -8.88 -22.48 -37.31
N GLY A 54 -10.00 -22.65 -36.60
CA GLY A 54 -10.26 -21.92 -35.36
C GLY A 54 -10.33 -20.40 -35.59
N ARG A 55 -11.01 -20.00 -36.67
CA ARG A 55 -11.10 -18.62 -37.14
C ARG A 55 -12.50 -18.31 -37.66
N CYS A 56 -12.81 -17.02 -37.78
CA CYS A 56 -14.04 -16.58 -38.43
C CYS A 56 -13.88 -16.63 -39.96
N LYS A 57 -14.92 -17.09 -40.66
CA LYS A 57 -15.04 -17.12 -42.12
C LYS A 57 -16.01 -16.04 -42.59
N GLY A 58 -15.63 -15.31 -43.63
CA GLY A 58 -16.36 -14.15 -44.16
C GLY A 58 -15.44 -12.94 -44.32
N ASN A 59 -15.96 -11.84 -44.88
CA ASN A 59 -15.16 -10.67 -45.25
C ASN A 59 -15.73 -9.34 -44.75
N THR A 60 -16.63 -9.37 -43.77
CA THR A 60 -17.12 -8.15 -43.13
C THR A 60 -16.07 -7.58 -42.17
N ASP A 61 -16.14 -6.28 -41.90
CA ASP A 61 -15.16 -5.62 -41.01
C ASP A 61 -15.17 -6.21 -39.59
N ASP A 62 -16.35 -6.54 -39.05
CA ASP A 62 -16.49 -7.26 -37.78
C ASP A 62 -15.73 -8.61 -37.76
N ILE A 63 -15.77 -9.36 -38.87
CA ILE A 63 -15.10 -10.67 -38.98
C ILE A 63 -13.58 -10.48 -39.06
N ARG A 64 -13.12 -9.46 -39.80
CA ARG A 64 -11.69 -9.12 -39.88
C ARG A 64 -11.16 -8.69 -38.52
N GLU A 65 -11.91 -7.87 -37.80
CA GLU A 65 -11.57 -7.40 -36.46
C GLU A 65 -11.47 -8.54 -35.45
N ILE A 66 -12.46 -9.45 -35.43
CA ILE A 66 -12.41 -10.63 -34.56
C ILE A 66 -11.19 -11.50 -34.89
N ASN A 67 -10.90 -11.75 -36.18
CA ASN A 67 -9.73 -12.52 -36.57
C ASN A 67 -8.40 -11.84 -36.17
N ARG A 68 -8.33 -10.51 -36.24
CA ARG A 68 -7.18 -9.73 -35.77
C ARG A 68 -6.97 -9.93 -34.26
N LEU A 69 -8.02 -9.79 -33.46
CA LEU A 69 -7.99 -10.01 -32.01
C LEU A 69 -7.57 -11.44 -31.66
N LEU A 70 -8.06 -12.44 -32.40
CA LEU A 70 -7.66 -13.84 -32.21
C LEU A 70 -6.16 -14.05 -32.49
N ALA A 71 -5.62 -13.44 -33.56
CA ALA A 71 -4.20 -13.51 -33.88
C ALA A 71 -3.33 -12.81 -32.82
N GLU A 72 -3.76 -11.66 -32.32
CA GLU A 72 -3.08 -10.96 -31.24
C GLU A 72 -3.07 -11.79 -29.95
N LYS A 73 -4.20 -12.39 -29.59
CA LYS A 73 -4.31 -13.27 -28.42
C LYS A 73 -3.44 -14.51 -28.55
N GLU A 74 -3.37 -15.12 -29.73
CA GLU A 74 -2.47 -16.25 -29.99
C GLU A 74 -1.01 -15.85 -29.79
N LYS A 75 -0.60 -14.70 -30.35
CA LYS A 75 0.75 -14.16 -30.15
C LYS A 75 1.02 -13.90 -28.66
N GLN A 76 0.08 -13.31 -27.94
CA GLN A 76 0.20 -13.04 -26.50
C GLN A 76 0.41 -14.34 -25.69
N VAL A 77 -0.39 -15.38 -25.98
CA VAL A 77 -0.24 -16.71 -25.34
C VAL A 77 1.14 -17.29 -25.62
N GLN A 78 1.58 -17.25 -26.87
CA GLN A 78 2.88 -17.78 -27.29
C GLN A 78 4.02 -17.05 -26.60
N THR A 79 4.00 -15.72 -26.58
CA THR A 79 5.04 -14.91 -25.93
C THR A 79 5.12 -15.21 -24.43
N LYS A 80 3.98 -15.18 -23.71
CA LYS A 80 3.97 -15.48 -22.28
C LYS A 80 4.46 -16.90 -21.98
N TYR A 81 4.11 -17.89 -22.80
CA TYR A 81 4.61 -19.25 -22.63
C TYR A 81 6.14 -19.31 -22.73
N GLN A 82 6.73 -18.66 -23.75
CA GLN A 82 8.18 -18.63 -23.95
C GLN A 82 8.92 -17.88 -22.83
N GLU A 83 8.41 -16.72 -22.42
CA GLU A 83 8.98 -15.93 -21.32
C GLU A 83 9.04 -16.75 -20.01
N TRP A 84 7.95 -17.45 -19.67
CA TRP A 84 7.88 -18.23 -18.44
C TRP A 84 8.74 -19.49 -18.46
N ILE A 85 8.79 -20.19 -19.59
CA ILE A 85 9.74 -21.31 -19.77
C ILE A 85 11.17 -20.82 -19.60
N TRP A 86 11.52 -19.67 -20.20
CA TRP A 86 12.86 -19.10 -20.11
C TRP A 86 13.23 -18.68 -18.67
N GLN A 87 12.31 -18.03 -17.96
CA GLN A 87 12.57 -17.49 -16.63
C GLN A 87 12.53 -18.54 -15.51
N LYS A 88 11.63 -19.53 -15.60
CA LYS A 88 11.29 -20.43 -14.47
C LYS A 88 11.43 -21.91 -14.80
N GLY A 89 11.67 -22.27 -16.06
CA GLY A 89 11.87 -23.66 -16.48
C GLY A 89 10.62 -24.54 -16.48
N TYR A 90 9.46 -24.04 -16.07
CA TYR A 90 8.18 -24.76 -16.09
C TYR A 90 7.00 -23.79 -16.26
N VAL A 91 5.90 -24.29 -16.83
CA VAL A 91 4.62 -23.57 -16.93
C VAL A 91 3.47 -24.58 -17.00
N SER A 92 2.41 -24.37 -16.22
CA SER A 92 1.18 -25.19 -16.28
C SER A 92 0.09 -24.49 -17.10
N ALA A 93 -0.88 -25.27 -17.58
CA ALA A 93 -2.00 -24.75 -18.35
C ALA A 93 -2.81 -23.71 -17.54
N GLU A 94 -3.11 -24.01 -16.28
CA GLU A 94 -3.77 -23.12 -15.32
C GLU A 94 -3.01 -21.82 -15.08
N LEU A 95 -1.68 -21.89 -14.91
CA LEU A 95 -0.84 -20.70 -14.71
C LEU A 95 -0.86 -19.82 -15.97
N LEU A 96 -0.71 -20.41 -17.15
CA LEU A 96 -0.76 -19.65 -18.40
C LEU A 96 -2.13 -19.00 -18.60
N LYS A 97 -3.22 -19.70 -18.27
CA LYS A 97 -4.57 -19.12 -18.27
C LYS A 97 -4.70 -17.96 -17.28
N SER A 98 -4.23 -18.11 -16.03
CA SER A 98 -4.33 -17.02 -15.05
C SER A 98 -3.62 -15.78 -15.57
N LEU A 99 -2.40 -15.94 -16.10
CA LEU A 99 -1.61 -14.86 -16.69
C LEU A 99 -2.31 -14.18 -17.88
N LEU A 100 -3.13 -14.90 -18.66
CA LEU A 100 -3.86 -14.36 -19.80
C LEU A 100 -5.19 -13.68 -19.40
N THR A 101 -5.82 -14.15 -18.33
CA THR A 101 -7.09 -13.60 -17.82
C THR A 101 -6.92 -12.48 -16.79
N GLU A 102 -5.74 -12.36 -16.16
CA GLU A 102 -5.41 -11.29 -15.21
C GLU A 102 -5.16 -9.92 -15.90
N ASP A 103 -5.15 -9.86 -17.23
CA ASP A 103 -4.75 -8.68 -18.02
C ASP A 103 -5.84 -7.64 -18.30
N SER A 104 -6.98 -7.61 -17.59
CA SER A 104 -8.01 -6.59 -17.90
C SER A 104 -8.85 -6.05 -16.74
N ASN A 105 -8.82 -6.60 -15.52
CA ASN A 105 -9.78 -6.15 -14.50
C ASN A 105 -9.29 -6.15 -13.04
N ARG A 106 -8.01 -6.41 -12.76
CA ARG A 106 -7.51 -6.57 -11.37
C ARG A 106 -6.11 -6.03 -11.10
N ASN A 107 -5.59 -5.15 -11.95
CA ASN A 107 -4.25 -4.61 -11.74
C ASN A 107 -4.40 -3.20 -11.18
N GLY A 108 -4.61 -3.10 -9.86
CA GLY A 108 -4.64 -1.80 -9.18
C GLY A 108 -3.37 -1.00 -9.46
N ILE A 109 -3.47 0.32 -9.28
CA ILE A 109 -2.38 1.26 -9.52
C ILE A 109 -2.06 1.97 -8.20
N LEU A 110 -0.77 2.12 -7.89
CA LEU A 110 -0.30 2.46 -6.54
C LEU A 110 -0.70 3.88 -6.12
N ILE A 111 -0.49 4.89 -6.97
CA ILE A 111 -0.78 6.29 -6.64
C ILE A 111 -2.29 6.54 -6.64
N GLU A 112 -3.04 5.92 -7.56
CA GLU A 112 -4.51 5.89 -7.50
C GLU A 112 -5.02 5.36 -6.15
N GLU A 113 -4.50 4.21 -5.70
CA GLU A 113 -4.87 3.64 -4.40
C GLU A 113 -4.46 4.55 -3.23
N ALA A 114 -3.31 5.23 -3.32
CA ALA A 114 -2.90 6.21 -2.33
C ALA A 114 -3.86 7.40 -2.24
N ASN A 115 -4.35 7.89 -3.39
CA ASN A 115 -5.34 8.98 -3.45
C ASN A 115 -6.65 8.55 -2.79
N LEU A 116 -7.18 7.38 -3.17
CA LEU A 116 -8.39 6.81 -2.59
C LEU A 116 -8.27 6.69 -1.07
N PHE A 117 -7.16 6.10 -0.59
CA PHE A 117 -6.90 5.97 0.84
C PHE A 117 -6.86 7.31 1.57
N ILE A 118 -6.21 8.33 0.99
CA ILE A 118 -6.13 9.66 1.60
C ILE A 118 -7.50 10.33 1.66
N GLU A 119 -8.29 10.28 0.58
CA GLU A 119 -9.63 10.86 0.59
C GLU A 119 -10.57 10.15 1.57
N GLU A 120 -10.51 8.82 1.67
CA GLU A 120 -11.26 8.07 2.68
C GLU A 120 -10.86 8.45 4.13
N LYS A 121 -9.60 8.82 4.37
CA LYS A 121 -9.12 9.23 5.70
C LYS A 121 -9.33 10.69 6.02
N ARG A 122 -9.55 11.54 5.02
CA ARG A 122 -9.80 12.98 5.19
C ARG A 122 -10.94 13.30 6.19
N PRO A 123 -12.13 12.68 6.14
CA PRO A 123 -13.21 12.96 7.10
C PRO A 123 -12.89 12.49 8.53
N CYS A 124 -11.91 11.60 8.71
CA CYS A 124 -11.50 11.08 10.01
C CYS A 124 -10.47 11.98 10.74
N VAL A 125 -9.99 13.05 10.08
CA VAL A 125 -8.92 13.91 10.62
C VAL A 125 -9.42 14.71 11.81
N GLY A 126 -8.70 14.60 12.92
CA GLY A 126 -9.07 15.21 14.20
C GLY A 126 -10.07 14.40 15.02
N LEU A 127 -10.67 13.35 14.45
CA LEU A 127 -11.57 12.42 15.14
C LEU A 127 -10.79 11.15 15.56
N THR A 128 -10.46 10.32 14.58
CA THR A 128 -9.74 9.04 14.78
C THR A 128 -8.36 9.04 14.15
N VAL A 129 -8.07 10.00 13.26
CA VAL A 129 -6.76 10.19 12.65
C VAL A 129 -6.17 11.51 13.12
N ALA A 130 -4.98 11.46 13.73
CA ALA A 130 -4.27 12.68 14.13
C ALA A 130 -3.88 13.51 12.89
N LYS A 131 -3.95 14.84 12.99
CA LYS A 131 -3.57 15.77 11.91
C LYS A 131 -2.15 15.52 11.38
N SER A 132 -1.20 15.24 12.28
CA SER A 132 0.18 14.91 11.92
C SER A 132 0.29 13.59 11.14
N THR A 133 -0.47 12.56 11.54
CA THR A 133 -0.52 11.28 10.81
C THR A 133 -1.09 11.47 9.40
N PHE A 134 -2.13 12.30 9.24
CA PHE A 134 -2.68 12.60 7.92
C PHE A 134 -1.72 13.37 7.03
N ALA A 135 -1.03 14.38 7.59
CA ALA A 135 0.02 15.11 6.88
C ALA A 135 1.16 14.18 6.42
N ASN A 136 1.52 13.19 7.24
CA ASN A 136 2.50 12.17 6.87
C ASN A 136 2.07 11.32 5.68
N TYR A 137 0.78 10.99 5.52
CA TYR A 137 0.30 10.26 4.33
C TYR A 137 0.48 11.08 3.06
N ILE A 138 0.08 12.36 3.09
CA ILE A 138 0.23 13.28 1.95
C ILE A 138 1.70 13.42 1.58
N TYR A 139 2.56 13.66 2.58
CA TYR A 139 3.99 13.86 2.35
C TYR A 139 4.68 12.59 1.83
N ALA A 140 4.34 11.42 2.39
CA ALA A 140 4.85 10.15 1.92
C ALA A 140 4.44 9.87 0.46
N LYS A 141 3.17 10.13 0.11
CA LYS A 141 2.68 10.02 -1.27
C LYS A 141 3.52 10.88 -2.22
N GLN A 142 3.72 12.15 -1.90
CA GLN A 142 4.50 13.08 -2.73
C GLN A 142 5.93 12.59 -2.98
N LEU A 143 6.56 11.99 -1.97
CA LEU A 143 7.90 11.42 -2.11
C LEU A 143 7.93 10.17 -3.00
N ILE A 144 6.88 9.35 -2.97
CA ILE A 144 6.74 8.20 -3.89
C ILE A 144 6.52 8.72 -5.33
N GLU A 145 5.61 9.68 -5.53
CA GLU A 145 5.37 10.31 -6.85
C GLU A 145 6.66 10.93 -7.42
N ALA A 146 7.45 11.59 -6.57
CA ALA A 146 8.74 12.15 -6.96
C ALA A 146 9.74 11.07 -7.41
N TYR A 147 9.79 9.92 -6.72
CA TYR A 147 10.63 8.79 -7.14
C TYR A 147 10.20 8.24 -8.50
N LEU A 148 8.89 8.02 -8.69
CA LEU A 148 8.34 7.52 -9.95
C LEU A 148 8.71 8.45 -11.12
N LYS A 149 8.56 9.76 -10.92
CA LYS A 149 8.90 10.75 -11.94
C LYS A 149 10.41 10.82 -12.20
N ASP A 150 11.22 10.99 -11.15
CA ASP A 150 12.64 11.29 -11.31
C ASP A 150 13.48 10.08 -11.74
N ARG A 151 13.05 8.86 -11.39
CA ARG A 151 13.84 7.62 -11.62
C ARG A 151 13.25 6.68 -12.65
N LEU A 152 11.94 6.69 -12.82
CA LEU A 152 11.25 5.77 -13.72
C LEU A 152 10.55 6.50 -14.89
N ASP A 153 10.51 7.83 -14.88
CA ASP A 153 9.81 8.67 -15.87
C ASP A 153 8.33 8.27 -16.07
N ILE A 154 7.67 7.89 -14.97
CA ILE A 154 6.25 7.53 -14.95
C ILE A 154 5.53 8.30 -13.85
N THR A 155 4.22 8.47 -14.01
CA THR A 155 3.37 9.15 -13.03
C THR A 155 2.76 8.19 -12.03
N ASP A 156 2.64 6.90 -12.38
CA ASP A 156 2.06 5.86 -11.55
C ASP A 156 2.64 4.49 -11.93
N ILE A 157 2.42 3.49 -11.07
CA ILE A 157 2.97 2.15 -11.20
C ILE A 157 1.93 1.10 -10.80
N ARG A 158 1.88 -0.01 -11.55
CA ARG A 158 0.99 -1.13 -11.21
C ARG A 158 1.50 -1.90 -10.01
N TYR A 159 0.58 -2.42 -9.20
CA TYR A 159 0.93 -3.30 -8.08
C TYR A 159 1.76 -4.52 -8.50
N SER A 160 1.53 -5.06 -9.71
CA SER A 160 2.28 -6.20 -10.24
C SER A 160 3.76 -5.89 -10.55
N GLN A 161 4.13 -4.61 -10.62
CA GLN A 161 5.50 -4.15 -10.86
C GLN A 161 6.23 -3.79 -9.56
N LEU A 162 5.57 -3.93 -8.41
CA LEU A 162 6.17 -3.68 -7.10
C LEU A 162 6.89 -4.94 -6.65
N ASP A 163 8.22 -4.93 -6.80
CA ASP A 163 9.12 -5.98 -6.36
C ASP A 163 10.12 -5.45 -5.33
N TYR A 164 11.05 -6.31 -4.89
CA TYR A 164 12.12 -5.92 -3.98
C TYR A 164 12.97 -4.75 -4.53
N GLY A 165 13.26 -4.76 -5.83
CA GLY A 165 14.08 -3.74 -6.49
C GLY A 165 13.40 -2.37 -6.48
N PHE A 166 12.08 -2.32 -6.60
CA PHE A 166 11.32 -1.08 -6.41
C PHE A 166 11.49 -0.51 -4.99
N ILE A 167 11.39 -1.36 -3.96
CA ILE A 167 11.51 -0.95 -2.56
C ILE A 167 12.92 -0.42 -2.26
N GLU A 168 13.95 -1.19 -2.64
CA GLU A 168 15.35 -0.80 -2.44
C GLU A 168 15.70 0.46 -3.23
N GLY A 169 15.24 0.56 -4.49
CA GLY A 169 15.45 1.73 -5.33
C GLY A 169 14.82 2.99 -4.75
N LEU A 170 13.61 2.90 -4.19
CA LEU A 170 12.96 4.01 -3.50
C LEU A 170 13.74 4.43 -2.25
N ASP A 171 14.12 3.49 -1.36
CA ASP A 171 14.90 3.79 -0.16
C ASP A 171 16.23 4.48 -0.53
N PHE A 172 16.96 3.92 -1.50
CA PHE A 172 18.22 4.47 -1.97
C PHE A 172 18.06 5.87 -2.57
N TYR A 173 17.02 6.10 -3.38
CA TYR A 173 16.74 7.43 -3.94
C TYR A 173 16.47 8.47 -2.85
N LEU A 174 15.67 8.12 -1.83
CA LEU A 174 15.36 9.04 -0.74
C LEU A 174 16.60 9.37 0.10
N LYS A 175 17.53 8.41 0.27
CA LYS A 175 18.83 8.62 0.94
C LYS A 175 19.80 9.44 0.10
N SER A 176 20.04 9.02 -1.14
CA SER A 176 21.14 9.56 -1.96
C SER A 176 20.79 10.87 -2.64
N GLN A 177 19.64 10.96 -3.30
CA GLN A 177 19.25 12.13 -4.11
C GLN A 177 18.50 13.16 -3.29
N ARG A 178 17.50 12.72 -2.51
CA ARG A 178 16.70 13.63 -1.67
C ARG A 178 17.36 13.95 -0.32
N LYS A 179 18.41 13.21 0.06
CA LYS A 179 19.20 13.41 1.30
C LYS A 179 18.33 13.51 2.56
N LEU A 180 17.26 12.70 2.61
CA LEU A 180 16.31 12.72 3.70
C LEU A 180 16.84 11.96 4.91
N SER A 181 16.37 12.37 6.10
CA SER A 181 16.67 11.63 7.33
C SER A 181 16.03 10.24 7.31
N LEU A 182 16.65 9.28 7.99
CA LEU A 182 16.08 7.93 8.17
C LEU A 182 14.68 7.95 8.80
N ALA A 183 14.40 8.92 9.68
CA ALA A 183 13.07 9.08 10.27
C ALA A 183 12.02 9.47 9.23
N THR A 184 12.38 10.35 8.29
CA THR A 184 11.51 10.74 7.18
C THR A 184 11.28 9.57 6.23
N ILE A 185 12.34 8.84 5.88
CA ILE A 185 12.25 7.65 5.01
C ILE A 185 11.36 6.59 5.66
N GLN A 186 11.48 6.37 6.97
CA GLN A 186 10.61 5.46 7.70
C GLN A 186 9.13 5.81 7.57
N ILE A 187 8.77 7.10 7.53
CA ILE A 187 7.38 7.54 7.29
C ILE A 187 6.90 7.08 5.90
N VAL A 188 7.74 7.23 4.87
CA VAL A 188 7.43 6.77 3.50
C VAL A 188 7.25 5.26 3.46
N ILE A 189 8.18 4.51 4.04
CA ILE A 189 8.13 3.04 4.07
C ILE A 189 6.90 2.52 4.82
N ILE A 190 6.53 3.13 5.95
CA ILE A 190 5.32 2.77 6.70
C ILE A 190 4.07 2.97 5.84
N PHE A 191 3.99 4.10 5.13
CA PHE A 191 2.86 4.38 4.26
C PHE A 191 2.82 3.43 3.06
N LEU A 192 3.95 3.17 2.40
CA LEU A 192 4.02 2.22 1.29
C LEU A 192 3.63 0.80 1.73
N ARG A 193 4.09 0.32 2.89
CA ARG A 193 3.63 -0.95 3.47
C ARG A 193 2.12 -0.99 3.67
N LYS A 194 1.51 0.13 4.09
CA LYS A 194 0.05 0.24 4.21
C LYS A 194 -0.63 0.01 2.87
N LEU A 195 -0.15 0.66 1.80
CA LEU A 195 -0.68 0.53 0.44
C LEU A 195 -0.47 -0.88 -0.13
N ILE A 196 0.69 -1.50 0.10
CA ILE A 196 0.94 -2.91 -0.25
C ILE A 196 -0.06 -3.84 0.46
N GLY A 197 -0.29 -3.64 1.75
CA GLY A 197 -1.28 -4.43 2.49
C GLY A 197 -2.69 -4.31 1.92
N ILE A 198 -3.10 -3.11 1.47
CA ILE A 198 -4.37 -2.91 0.76
C ILE A 198 -4.37 -3.67 -0.58
N GLY A 199 -3.29 -3.55 -1.36
CA GLY A 199 -3.13 -4.29 -2.61
C GLY A 199 -3.21 -5.80 -2.44
N GLN A 200 -2.68 -6.35 -1.35
CA GLN A 200 -2.79 -7.76 -1.01
C GLN A 200 -4.23 -8.16 -0.68
N GLN A 201 -4.94 -7.37 0.13
CA GLN A 201 -6.36 -7.59 0.44
C GLN A 201 -7.23 -7.56 -0.83
N LYS A 202 -6.94 -6.64 -1.75
CA LYS A 202 -7.59 -6.52 -3.06
C LYS A 202 -7.08 -7.53 -4.09
N LYS A 203 -6.09 -8.36 -3.74
CA LYS A 203 -5.46 -9.39 -4.59
C LYS A 203 -4.76 -8.83 -5.84
N TYR A 204 -4.33 -7.58 -5.79
CA TYR A 204 -3.53 -6.92 -6.84
C TYR A 204 -2.07 -7.37 -6.81
N ILE A 205 -1.58 -7.72 -5.62
CA ILE A 205 -0.23 -8.24 -5.40
C ILE A 205 -0.30 -9.45 -4.46
N ARG A 206 0.38 -10.54 -4.81
CA ARG A 206 0.37 -11.79 -4.03
C ARG A 206 1.61 -11.94 -3.15
N ILE A 207 2.77 -11.55 -3.67
CA ILE A 207 4.06 -11.66 -3.00
C ILE A 207 4.36 -10.31 -2.35
N ASP A 208 4.70 -10.30 -1.07
CA ASP A 208 5.10 -9.06 -0.40
C ASP A 208 6.49 -8.60 -0.92
N PRO A 209 6.61 -7.41 -1.55
CA PRO A 209 7.89 -6.90 -2.04
C PRO A 209 8.86 -6.53 -0.91
N PHE A 210 8.38 -6.49 0.34
CA PHE A 210 9.18 -6.17 1.50
C PHE A 210 9.80 -7.37 2.23
N VAL A 211 9.60 -8.61 1.78
CA VAL A 211 10.01 -9.83 2.52
C VAL A 211 11.47 -9.79 2.97
N GLU A 212 12.37 -9.37 2.09
CA GLU A 212 13.81 -9.30 2.37
C GLU A 212 14.30 -7.88 2.69
N TYR A 213 13.40 -6.90 2.64
CA TYR A 213 13.75 -5.50 2.89
C TYR A 213 13.90 -5.23 4.39
N LYS A 214 15.12 -4.83 4.78
CA LYS A 214 15.44 -4.40 6.15
C LYS A 214 15.59 -2.89 6.19
N ALA A 215 14.58 -2.23 6.77
CA ALA A 215 14.64 -0.80 6.99
C ALA A 215 15.75 -0.46 7.99
N GLU A 216 16.63 0.47 7.61
CA GLU A 216 17.59 1.04 8.52
C GLU A 216 16.86 1.89 9.57
N LEU A 217 17.12 1.62 10.85
CA LEU A 217 16.44 2.31 11.94
C LEU A 217 17.14 3.64 12.23
N PRO A 218 16.41 4.76 12.29
CA PRO A 218 17.00 6.03 12.69
C PRO A 218 17.61 5.89 14.09
N GLN A 219 18.90 6.22 14.23
CA GLN A 219 19.54 6.30 15.53
C GLN A 219 18.89 7.43 16.33
N ARG A 220 18.10 7.07 17.35
CA ARG A 220 17.43 8.04 18.21
C ARG A 220 18.36 8.41 19.36
N THR A 221 18.94 9.61 19.30
CA THR A 221 19.50 10.23 20.49
C THR A 221 18.34 10.67 21.38
N ARG A 222 18.07 9.94 22.47
CA ARG A 222 17.14 10.42 23.50
C ARG A 222 17.79 11.62 24.17
N ARG A 223 17.24 12.81 23.92
CA ARG A 223 17.55 13.99 24.72
C ARG A 223 16.76 13.88 26.02
N TYR A 224 17.47 13.97 27.13
CA TYR A 224 16.90 14.04 28.47
C TYR A 224 17.67 15.08 29.26
N LEU A 225 17.09 15.58 30.34
CA LEU A 225 17.81 16.39 31.31
C LEU A 225 18.34 15.47 32.41
N THR A 226 19.58 15.67 32.83
CA THR A 226 20.04 15.08 34.09
C THR A 226 19.33 15.73 35.28
N THR A 227 19.44 15.12 36.46
CA THR A 227 18.88 15.69 37.70
C THR A 227 19.46 17.08 37.97
N GLU A 228 20.76 17.26 37.74
CA GLU A 228 21.47 18.53 37.91
C GLU A 228 21.01 19.57 36.90
N GLU A 229 20.77 19.18 35.64
CA GLU A 229 20.18 20.04 34.62
C GLU A 229 18.76 20.47 34.97
N LEU A 230 17.92 19.54 35.42
CA LEU A 230 16.56 19.85 35.85
C LEU A 230 16.55 20.78 37.07
N GLN A 231 17.46 20.56 38.02
CA GLN A 231 17.63 21.41 39.20
C GLN A 231 18.08 22.82 38.80
N ARG A 232 19.00 22.95 37.83
CA ARG A 232 19.38 24.25 37.27
C ARG A 232 18.17 24.97 36.66
N VAL A 233 17.33 24.28 35.88
CA VAL A 233 16.08 24.85 35.34
C VAL A 233 15.16 25.32 36.48
N LEU A 234 15.01 24.51 37.54
CA LEU A 234 14.18 24.85 38.71
C LEU A 234 14.69 26.08 39.49
N GLN A 235 16.00 26.29 39.55
CA GLN A 235 16.60 27.35 40.36
C GLN A 235 16.93 28.63 39.57
N THR A 236 16.96 28.57 38.25
CA THR A 236 17.30 29.73 37.41
C THR A 236 16.23 30.83 37.56
N PRO A 237 16.59 32.04 38.00
CA PRO A 237 15.66 33.15 38.10
C PRO A 237 15.26 33.64 36.70
N ILE A 238 13.95 33.71 36.43
CA ILE A 238 13.40 34.25 35.18
C ILE A 238 12.50 35.44 35.52
N ILE A 239 12.90 36.62 35.05
CA ILE A 239 12.16 37.88 35.28
C ILE A 239 10.95 37.98 34.34
N ASP A 240 11.11 37.53 33.09
CA ASP A 240 10.02 37.56 32.11
C ASP A 240 8.89 36.60 32.50
N LYS A 241 7.67 37.14 32.63
CA LYS A 241 6.51 36.37 33.08
C LYS A 241 6.11 35.24 32.13
N GLN A 242 6.31 35.42 30.82
CA GLN A 242 5.95 34.40 29.84
C GLN A 242 6.93 33.23 29.85
N PHE A 243 8.22 33.52 29.96
CA PHE A 243 9.25 32.50 30.12
C PHE A 243 9.15 31.79 31.46
N GLU A 244 8.83 32.51 32.54
CA GLU A 244 8.57 31.89 33.84
C GLU A 244 7.37 30.95 33.77
N ARG A 245 6.29 31.36 33.08
CA ARG A 245 5.14 30.48 32.85
C ARG A 245 5.53 29.24 32.04
N ALA A 246 6.33 29.39 30.99
CA ALA A 246 6.79 28.26 30.19
C ALA A 246 7.64 27.28 31.03
N ARG A 247 8.50 27.80 31.91
CA ARG A 247 9.31 27.03 32.84
C ARG A 247 8.44 26.25 33.84
N GLN A 248 7.44 26.89 34.45
CA GLN A 248 6.49 26.24 35.35
C GLN A 248 5.76 25.09 34.66
N LEU A 249 5.26 25.32 33.44
CA LEU A 249 4.56 24.27 32.67
C LEU A 249 5.50 23.11 32.30
N PHE A 250 6.76 23.41 31.97
CA PHE A 250 7.78 22.41 31.71
C PHE A 250 8.08 21.56 32.95
N LEU A 251 8.35 22.21 34.09
CA LEU A 251 8.64 21.54 35.37
C LEU A 251 7.44 20.70 35.83
N PHE A 252 6.22 21.23 35.70
CA PHE A 252 5.01 20.47 35.97
C PHE A 252 4.95 19.18 35.15
N CYS A 253 5.23 19.24 33.84
CA CYS A 253 5.32 18.05 33.00
C CYS A 253 6.45 17.10 33.43
N ALA A 254 7.61 17.63 33.85
CA ALA A 254 8.73 16.83 34.31
C ALA A 254 8.41 16.05 35.60
N PHE A 255 7.73 16.69 36.56
CA PHE A 255 7.37 16.06 37.85
C PHE A 255 6.14 15.14 37.76
N THR A 256 5.25 15.37 36.81
CA THR A 256 4.04 14.53 36.63
C THR A 256 4.20 13.45 35.56
N GLY A 257 5.20 13.56 34.68
CA GLY A 257 5.32 12.69 33.50
C GLY A 257 4.18 12.88 32.48
N LEU A 258 3.40 13.97 32.59
CA LEU A 258 2.39 14.31 31.59
C LEU A 258 3.07 14.80 30.30
N ALA A 259 2.55 14.34 29.15
CA ALA A 259 2.95 14.94 27.89
C ALA A 259 2.33 16.34 27.80
N ARG A 260 2.99 17.27 27.09
CA ARG A 260 2.50 18.64 26.90
C ARG A 260 1.02 18.68 26.45
N VAL A 261 0.62 17.79 25.55
CA VAL A 261 -0.75 17.73 25.02
C VAL A 261 -1.77 17.31 26.08
N ASP A 262 -1.38 16.47 27.03
CA ASP A 262 -2.24 16.03 28.13
C ASP A 262 -2.35 17.14 29.18
N MET A 263 -1.21 17.78 29.52
CA MET A 263 -1.17 18.92 30.43
C MET A 263 -2.03 20.09 29.93
N GLN A 264 -2.04 20.38 28.63
CA GLN A 264 -2.90 21.42 28.04
C GLN A 264 -4.40 21.14 28.17
N ARG A 265 -4.80 19.88 28.39
CA ARG A 265 -6.20 19.46 28.57
C ARG A 265 -6.59 19.31 30.04
N LEU A 266 -5.61 19.45 30.94
CA LEU A 266 -5.84 19.35 32.37
C LEU A 266 -6.80 20.44 32.82
N THR A 267 -7.71 20.07 33.72
CA THR A 267 -8.68 20.97 34.34
C THR A 267 -8.91 20.50 35.77
N PRO A 268 -9.46 21.33 36.68
CA PRO A 268 -9.61 20.96 38.09
C PRO A 268 -10.37 19.65 38.33
N LYS A 269 -11.29 19.26 37.43
CA LYS A 269 -12.04 17.99 37.53
C LYS A 269 -11.17 16.73 37.47
N HIS A 270 -9.97 16.86 36.90
CA HIS A 270 -9.01 15.77 36.80
C HIS A 270 -8.17 15.62 38.07
N ILE A 271 -8.27 16.56 39.02
CA ILE A 271 -7.54 16.52 40.28
C ILE A 271 -8.47 15.98 41.35
N HIS A 272 -8.14 14.79 41.87
CA HIS A 272 -8.87 14.12 42.92
C HIS A 272 -8.16 14.32 44.26
N ARG A 273 -8.93 14.65 45.30
CA ARG A 273 -8.44 14.81 46.66
C ARG A 273 -9.01 13.71 47.54
N TYR A 274 -8.12 13.06 48.29
CA TYR A 274 -8.47 12.02 49.26
C TYR A 274 -8.53 12.58 50.68
N GLU A 275 -9.13 11.82 51.59
CA GLU A 275 -9.33 12.22 52.99
C GLU A 275 -8.01 12.42 53.74
N ASP A 276 -6.97 11.67 53.38
CA ASP A 276 -5.60 11.78 53.90
C ASP A 276 -4.84 13.03 53.40
N GLY A 277 -5.46 13.84 52.53
CA GLY A 277 -4.84 15.02 51.92
C GLY A 277 -4.00 14.73 50.67
N THR A 278 -3.94 13.49 50.22
CA THR A 278 -3.28 13.10 48.96
C THR A 278 -4.05 13.66 47.77
N LEU A 279 -3.31 14.11 46.75
CA LEU A 279 -3.85 14.60 45.49
C LEU A 279 -3.39 13.70 44.35
N GLU A 280 -4.29 13.35 43.44
CA GLU A 280 -4.00 12.59 42.22
C GLU A 280 -4.53 13.31 40.99
N ILE A 281 -3.75 13.29 39.91
CA ILE A 281 -4.24 13.58 38.57
C ILE A 281 -4.77 12.29 37.95
N ARG A 282 -6.03 12.31 37.51
CA ARG A 282 -6.64 11.25 36.71
C ARG A 282 -7.09 11.81 35.37
N ILE A 283 -6.43 11.40 34.29
CA ILE A 283 -6.71 11.88 32.93
C ILE A 283 -6.44 10.80 31.88
N LYS A 284 -7.30 10.72 30.86
CA LYS A 284 -7.03 9.87 29.70
C LYS A 284 -6.01 10.51 28.76
N ARG A 285 -4.94 9.79 28.44
CA ARG A 285 -3.87 10.22 27.53
C ARG A 285 -4.42 10.47 26.14
N GLN A 286 -4.14 11.63 25.55
CA GLN A 286 -4.68 12.02 24.25
C GLN A 286 -4.36 11.02 23.13
N LYS A 287 -3.15 10.45 23.16
CA LYS A 287 -2.64 9.62 22.07
C LYS A 287 -3.16 8.18 22.11
N THR A 288 -3.36 7.63 23.30
CA THR A 288 -3.62 6.20 23.51
C THR A 288 -4.98 5.91 24.13
N ASP A 289 -5.69 6.94 24.62
CA ASP A 289 -6.92 6.84 25.43
C ASP A 289 -6.79 6.04 26.73
N VAL A 290 -5.55 5.69 27.12
CA VAL A 290 -5.26 5.00 28.37
C VAL A 290 -5.31 5.99 29.53
N GLU A 291 -5.99 5.61 30.62
CA GLU A 291 -6.03 6.40 31.84
C GLU A 291 -4.65 6.48 32.50
N ALA A 292 -4.24 7.70 32.86
CA ALA A 292 -3.08 7.97 33.66
C ALA A 292 -3.52 8.43 35.05
N ILE A 293 -3.05 7.72 36.07
CA ILE A 293 -3.23 8.03 37.49
C ILE A 293 -1.87 8.46 38.02
N ILE A 294 -1.72 9.72 38.42
CA ILE A 294 -0.43 10.34 38.73
C ILE A 294 -0.54 11.06 40.08
N PRO A 295 0.26 10.68 41.10
CA PRO A 295 0.34 11.42 42.34
C PRO A 295 0.80 12.87 42.12
N LEU A 296 0.07 13.84 42.67
CA LEU A 296 0.40 15.27 42.56
C LEU A 296 1.27 15.71 43.75
N LEU A 297 2.58 15.64 43.53
CA LEU A 297 3.59 16.01 44.52
C LEU A 297 3.52 17.50 44.88
N PRO A 298 3.86 17.90 46.13
CA PRO A 298 3.85 19.30 46.56
C PRO A 298 4.60 20.27 45.65
N ILE A 299 5.72 19.85 45.09
CA ILE A 299 6.54 20.64 44.15
C ILE A 299 5.84 20.95 42.81
N ALA A 300 4.79 20.20 42.48
CA ALA A 300 4.03 20.33 41.25
C ALA A 300 2.59 20.84 41.47
N ARG A 301 2.24 21.24 42.70
CA ARG A 301 0.92 21.80 43.04
C ARG A 301 0.76 23.23 42.53
#